data_AF-A0A7C2F4A8-F1
#
_entry.id   AF-A0A7C2F4A8-F1
#
_cell.length_a   1.000
_cell.length_b   1.000
_cell.length_c   1.000
_cell.angle_alpha   90.00
_cell.angle_beta   90.00
_cell.angle_gamma   90.00
#
_symmetry.space_group_name_H-M   'P 1'
#
loop_
_entity.id
_entity.type
_entity.pdbx_description
1 polymer ?
#
loop_
_entity_poly.entity_id
_entity_poly.type
_entity_poly.pdbx_seq_one_letter_code
_entity_poly.pdbx_strand_id
1 'polypeptide(L)'
;MISNQTLFDNKSNCPSCRAVARPRARFCAQCGSSFERPRVANDRESIQAGAGELTNEIAFNQLHASDNILIQTANSTYRFAVTDPMRRRGFLSGGALADDLEDATLIGVLVENHSGFMSDTSGLRTESCALFFIKDGNGFKRLTTSIITNLVHIKNSETKTLQFA
;
A
#
# COMPACT_ATOMS: atom_id res chain seq x y z
N MET A 1 29.79 30.13 30.60
CA MET A 1 29.67 28.67 30.68
C MET A 1 28.19 28.34 30.72
N ILE A 2 27.70 27.52 29.80
CA ILE A 2 26.80 26.37 30.00
C ILE A 2 26.51 25.82 28.60
N SER A 3 26.95 24.58 28.42
CA SER A 3 26.90 23.78 27.21
C SER A 3 25.47 23.36 26.90
N ASN A 4 25.02 23.56 25.66
CA ASN A 4 23.80 22.95 25.14
C ASN A 4 24.18 21.69 24.34
N GLN A 5 24.03 20.52 24.96
CA GLN A 5 23.99 19.22 24.29
C GLN A 5 22.84 18.38 24.84
N THR A 6 22.42 17.43 24.01
CA THR A 6 21.49 16.29 24.23
C THR A 6 20.02 16.59 23.82
N LEU A 7 19.29 15.79 23.02
CA LEU A 7 19.43 14.41 22.55
C LEU A 7 18.79 14.24 21.15
N PHE A 8 19.58 13.82 20.16
CA PHE A 8 19.10 12.96 19.07
C PHE A 8 19.92 11.67 19.07
N ASP A 9 20.08 11.06 20.24
CA ASP A 9 20.73 9.76 20.40
C ASP A 9 19.66 8.65 20.41
N ASN A 10 19.16 8.30 19.22
CA ASN A 10 18.52 6.99 19.06
C ASN A 10 19.63 5.92 19.01
N LYS A 11 20.25 5.67 20.17
CA LYS A 11 21.13 4.51 20.39
C LYS A 11 20.25 3.26 20.43
N SER A 12 20.14 2.58 19.29
CA SER A 12 19.60 1.22 19.26
C SER A 12 20.71 0.23 19.61
N ASN A 13 20.38 -0.84 20.33
CA ASN A 13 21.31 -1.95 20.54
C ASN A 13 21.10 -3.01 19.46
N CYS A 14 22.15 -3.74 19.10
CA CYS A 14 22.06 -4.89 18.19
C CYS A 14 21.20 -6.00 18.81
N PRO A 15 20.16 -6.50 18.13
CA PRO A 15 19.32 -7.56 18.69
C PRO A 15 20.06 -8.90 18.82
N SER A 16 21.09 -9.15 17.99
CA SER A 16 21.84 -10.40 17.98
C SER A 16 22.94 -10.46 19.05
N CYS A 17 23.72 -9.39 19.23
CA CYS A 17 24.87 -9.38 20.15
C CYS A 17 24.81 -8.31 21.25
N ARG A 18 23.76 -7.49 21.28
CA ARG A 18 23.54 -6.39 22.23
C ARG A 18 24.58 -5.26 22.21
N ALA A 19 25.51 -5.26 21.24
CA ALA A 19 26.43 -4.14 21.04
C ALA A 19 25.67 -2.85 20.68
N VAL A 20 26.12 -1.71 21.19
CA VAL A 20 25.54 -0.40 20.89
C VAL A 20 25.73 -0.08 19.41
N ALA A 21 24.63 0.16 18.70
CA ALA A 21 24.68 0.56 17.29
C ALA A 21 25.10 2.01 17.17
N ARG A 22 25.82 2.32 16.09
CA ARG A 22 26.00 3.71 15.68
C ARG A 22 24.68 4.26 15.14
N PRO A 23 24.38 5.54 15.36
CA PRO A 23 23.20 6.17 14.75
C PRO A 23 23.19 5.92 13.23
N ARG A 24 22.05 5.47 12.70
CA ARG A 24 21.83 5.16 11.27
C ARG A 24 22.68 4.00 10.70
N ALA A 25 23.29 3.17 11.54
CA ALA A 25 23.98 1.97 11.07
C ALA A 25 22.99 1.00 10.40
N ARG A 26 23.37 0.47 9.22
CA ARG A 26 22.59 -0.58 8.52
C ARG A 26 22.94 -1.99 8.98
N PHE A 27 24.11 -2.18 9.56
CA PHE A 27 24.60 -3.46 10.09
C PHE A 27 25.43 -3.24 11.36
N CYS A 28 25.50 -4.25 12.21
CA CYS A 28 26.31 -4.24 13.42
C CYS A 28 27.80 -4.40 13.08
N ALA A 29 28.63 -3.45 13.51
CA ALA A 29 30.07 -3.52 13.29
C ALA A 29 30.77 -4.63 14.09
N GLN A 30 30.10 -5.19 15.12
CA GLN A 30 30.67 -6.22 15.99
C GLN A 30 30.38 -7.64 15.49
N CYS A 31 29.16 -7.91 15.04
CA CYS A 31 28.73 -9.26 14.65
C CYS A 31 28.27 -9.39 13.19
N GLY A 32 28.27 -8.28 12.41
CA GLY A 32 27.87 -8.26 11.01
C GLY A 32 26.35 -8.34 10.76
N SER A 33 25.52 -8.57 11.79
CA SER A 33 24.07 -8.70 11.65
C SER A 33 23.44 -7.40 11.14
N SER A 34 22.57 -7.52 10.13
CA SER A 34 21.82 -6.39 9.57
C SER A 34 20.82 -5.84 10.59
N PHE A 35 20.68 -4.50 10.62
CA PHE A 35 19.58 -3.81 11.30
C PHE A 35 18.35 -3.66 10.38
N GLU A 36 18.39 -4.23 9.17
CA GLU A 36 17.19 -4.39 8.37
C GLU A 36 16.11 -5.00 9.26
N ARG A 37 15.03 -4.23 9.45
CA ARG A 37 13.83 -4.72 10.10
C ARG A 37 13.53 -6.05 9.44
N PRO A 38 13.35 -7.13 10.21
CA PRO A 38 12.84 -8.37 9.63
C PRO A 38 11.61 -7.98 8.81
N ARG A 39 11.64 -8.27 7.50
CA ARG A 39 10.36 -8.49 6.82
C ARG A 39 9.77 -9.64 7.59
N VAL A 40 8.78 -9.33 8.42
CA VAL A 40 8.14 -10.28 9.31
C VAL A 40 7.55 -11.36 8.42
N ALA A 41 8.33 -12.42 8.22
CA ALA A 41 7.87 -13.66 7.64
C ALA A 41 7.16 -14.38 8.78
N ASN A 42 5.83 -14.24 8.79
CA ASN A 42 4.88 -14.98 9.62
C ASN A 42 5.17 -15.02 11.12
N ASP A 43 4.64 -14.02 11.82
CA ASP A 43 3.97 -14.27 13.09
C ASP A 43 2.51 -13.85 12.92
N ARG A 44 1.63 -14.82 13.07
CA ARG A 44 0.19 -14.61 13.21
C ARG A 44 -0.05 -13.80 14.48
N GLU A 45 -0.98 -12.84 14.40
CA GLU A 45 -1.41 -11.90 15.45
C GLU A 45 -0.64 -10.57 15.52
N SER A 46 -1.18 -9.56 14.82
CA SER A 46 -1.86 -8.40 15.44
C SER A 46 -1.91 -7.20 14.47
N ILE A 47 -2.82 -7.22 13.50
CA ILE A 47 -3.47 -6.00 12.97
C ILE A 47 -4.97 -6.30 12.83
N GLN A 48 -5.78 -5.49 13.48
CA GLN A 48 -7.23 -5.66 13.63
C GLN A 48 -7.97 -5.75 12.28
N ALA A 49 -8.50 -6.94 12.02
CA ALA A 49 -9.87 -7.25 11.56
C ALA A 49 -10.53 -6.31 10.53
N GLY A 50 -9.99 -6.30 9.32
CA GLY A 50 -10.82 -6.34 8.12
C GLY A 50 -10.56 -7.67 7.43
N ALA A 51 -11.57 -8.52 7.26
CA ALA A 51 -11.42 -9.77 6.52
C ALA A 51 -11.16 -9.45 5.04
N GLY A 52 -9.89 -9.24 4.70
CA GLY A 52 -9.47 -9.03 3.31
C GLY A 52 -9.69 -10.31 2.51
N GLU A 53 -10.41 -10.20 1.41
CA GLU A 53 -10.68 -11.31 0.49
C GLU A 53 -9.67 -11.26 -0.67
N LEU A 54 -8.85 -12.31 -0.79
CA LEU A 54 -7.98 -12.52 -1.95
C LEU A 54 -8.84 -12.90 -3.16
N THR A 55 -8.68 -12.20 -4.26
CA THR A 55 -9.46 -12.44 -5.48
C THR A 55 -8.64 -12.16 -6.73
N ASN A 56 -9.03 -12.78 -7.84
CA ASN A 56 -8.46 -12.47 -9.15
C ASN A 56 -9.12 -11.24 -9.80
N GLU A 57 -10.29 -10.85 -9.31
CA GLU A 57 -11.07 -9.76 -9.87
C GLU A 57 -11.86 -9.01 -8.78
N ILE A 58 -11.85 -7.69 -8.87
CA ILE A 58 -12.67 -6.80 -8.05
C ILE A 58 -13.49 -5.93 -9.00
N ALA A 59 -14.78 -6.24 -9.12
CA ALA A 59 -15.70 -5.46 -9.94
C ALA A 59 -16.01 -4.12 -9.24
N PHE A 60 -16.01 -3.03 -10.00
CA PHE A 60 -16.20 -1.69 -9.39
C PHE A 60 -17.58 -1.48 -8.79
N ASN A 61 -18.59 -2.21 -9.27
CA ASN A 61 -19.94 -2.18 -8.71
C ASN A 61 -20.06 -2.89 -7.35
N GLN A 62 -19.02 -3.60 -6.90
CA GLN A 62 -18.94 -4.24 -5.58
C GLN A 62 -18.19 -3.39 -4.56
N LEU A 63 -17.62 -2.25 -4.99
CA LEU A 63 -16.88 -1.35 -4.11
C LEU A 63 -17.81 -0.42 -3.35
N HIS A 64 -17.53 -0.26 -2.06
CA HIS A 64 -18.17 0.73 -1.22
C HIS A 64 -17.19 1.86 -0.88
N ALA A 65 -17.74 3.02 -0.52
CA ALA A 65 -16.93 4.06 0.10
C ALA A 65 -16.29 3.52 1.39
N SER A 66 -15.04 3.88 1.63
CA SER A 66 -14.19 3.38 2.72
C SER A 66 -13.58 1.99 2.54
N ASP A 67 -13.91 1.28 1.45
CA ASP A 67 -13.20 0.05 1.11
C ASP A 67 -11.73 0.33 0.80
N ASN A 68 -10.89 -0.66 1.10
CA ASN A 68 -9.48 -0.62 0.76
C ASN A 68 -9.16 -1.75 -0.22
N ILE A 69 -8.39 -1.44 -1.24
CA ILE A 69 -7.89 -2.40 -2.20
C ILE A 69 -6.37 -2.45 -2.07
N LEU A 70 -5.82 -3.62 -1.83
CA LEU A 70 -4.39 -3.87 -1.96
C LEU A 70 -4.12 -4.43 -3.36
N ILE A 71 -3.26 -3.75 -4.10
CA ILE A 71 -2.91 -4.10 -5.47
C ILE A 71 -1.44 -4.48 -5.48
N GLN A 72 -1.14 -5.77 -5.57
CA GLN A 72 0.22 -6.24 -5.75
C GLN A 72 0.50 -6.39 -7.24
N THR A 73 1.63 -5.84 -7.66
CA THR A 73 2.08 -5.86 -9.04
C THR A 73 3.45 -6.54 -9.10
N ALA A 74 3.91 -6.89 -10.30
CA ALA A 74 5.20 -7.52 -10.51
C ALA A 74 6.37 -6.77 -9.83
N ASN A 75 6.30 -5.43 -9.75
CA ASN A 75 7.39 -4.60 -9.26
C ASN A 75 7.06 -3.78 -8.00
N SER A 76 5.82 -3.79 -7.54
CA SER A 76 5.38 -2.85 -6.49
C SER A 76 4.09 -3.30 -5.79
N THR A 77 3.73 -2.60 -4.73
CA THR A 77 2.43 -2.75 -4.07
C THR A 77 1.82 -1.37 -3.90
N TYR A 78 0.54 -1.26 -4.26
CA TYR A 78 -0.27 -0.06 -4.08
C TYR A 78 -1.42 -0.34 -3.13
N ARG A 79 -1.86 0.71 -2.44
CA ARG A 79 -3.09 0.70 -1.65
C ARG A 79 -4.02 1.78 -2.21
N PHE A 80 -5.25 1.40 -2.51
CA PHE A 80 -6.29 2.30 -2.97
C PHE A 80 -7.44 2.34 -1.97
N ALA A 81 -7.63 3.49 -1.32
CA ALA A 81 -8.73 3.73 -0.38
C ALA A 81 -9.88 4.41 -1.13
N VAL A 82 -10.98 3.69 -1.32
CA VAL A 82 -12.13 4.14 -2.12
C VAL A 82 -12.88 5.25 -1.38
N THR A 83 -13.03 6.40 -2.03
CA THR A 83 -13.83 7.52 -1.49
C THR A 83 -15.18 7.67 -2.19
N ASP A 84 -15.22 7.38 -3.50
CA ASP A 84 -16.42 7.46 -4.33
C ASP A 84 -16.36 6.30 -5.35
N PRO A 85 -17.09 5.20 -5.10
CA PRO A 85 -17.05 4.03 -5.98
C PRO A 85 -17.66 4.32 -7.36
N MET A 86 -18.67 5.19 -7.44
CA MET A 86 -19.34 5.52 -8.71
C MET A 86 -18.42 6.30 -9.64
N ARG A 87 -17.59 7.18 -9.08
CA ARG A 87 -16.55 7.91 -9.81
C ARG A 87 -15.21 7.19 -9.84
N ARG A 88 -15.10 6.00 -9.22
CA ARG A 88 -13.86 5.23 -9.07
C ARG A 88 -12.72 6.07 -8.50
N ARG A 89 -13.07 6.96 -7.58
CA ARG A 89 -12.15 7.94 -7.00
C ARG A 89 -11.78 7.50 -5.58
N GLY A 90 -10.53 7.69 -5.24
CA GLY A 90 -9.98 7.32 -3.95
C GLY A 90 -8.61 7.94 -3.72
N PHE A 91 -7.97 7.54 -2.63
CA PHE A 91 -6.58 7.87 -2.38
C PHE A 91 -5.69 6.69 -2.72
N LEU A 92 -4.66 6.92 -3.52
CA LEU A 92 -3.67 5.92 -3.91
C LEU A 92 -2.34 6.21 -3.21
N SER A 93 -1.72 5.16 -2.68
CA SER A 93 -0.35 5.19 -2.16
C SER A 93 0.41 3.92 -2.57
N GLY A 94 1.72 3.90 -2.30
CA GLY A 94 2.59 2.78 -2.62
C GLY A 94 3.30 2.90 -3.97
N GLY A 95 4.12 1.90 -4.30
CA GLY A 95 4.92 1.84 -5.52
C GLY A 95 5.68 3.13 -5.80
N ALA A 96 5.45 3.73 -6.97
CA ALA A 96 6.10 4.98 -7.36
C ALA A 96 5.69 6.21 -6.52
N LEU A 97 4.64 6.10 -5.70
CA LEU A 97 4.14 7.16 -4.81
C LEU A 97 4.65 7.02 -3.38
N ALA A 98 5.41 5.97 -3.06
CA ALA A 98 5.91 5.69 -1.71
C ALA A 98 4.78 5.72 -0.65
N ASP A 99 4.93 6.47 0.44
CA ASP A 99 3.93 6.57 1.51
C ASP A 99 2.96 7.76 1.32
N ASP A 100 3.09 8.52 0.22
CA ASP A 100 2.24 9.67 -0.04
C ASP A 100 0.84 9.23 -0.48
N LEU A 101 -0.19 9.88 0.09
CA LEU A 101 -1.59 9.65 -0.24
C LEU A 101 -2.02 10.65 -1.30
N GLU A 102 -2.29 10.15 -2.49
CA GLU A 102 -2.57 10.98 -3.66
C GLU A 102 -4.01 10.78 -4.14
N ASP A 103 -4.71 11.87 -4.45
CA ASP A 103 -6.07 11.84 -4.99
C ASP A 103 -6.03 11.22 -6.39
N ALA A 104 -6.69 10.07 -6.56
CA ALA A 104 -6.59 9.26 -7.75
C ALA A 104 -7.96 8.78 -8.23
N THR A 105 -8.10 8.74 -9.55
CA THR A 105 -9.24 8.16 -10.26
C THR A 105 -8.77 6.95 -11.04
N LEU A 106 -9.36 5.79 -10.77
CA LEU A 106 -9.11 4.55 -11.49
C LEU A 106 -9.93 4.53 -12.79
N ILE A 107 -9.24 4.51 -13.92
CA ILE A 107 -9.85 4.62 -15.25
C ILE A 107 -10.25 3.25 -15.78
N GLY A 108 -9.39 2.25 -15.59
CA GLY A 108 -9.64 0.87 -15.98
C GLY A 108 -8.38 0.02 -15.89
N VAL A 109 -8.45 -1.16 -16.51
CA VAL A 109 -7.32 -2.07 -16.68
C VAL A 109 -6.98 -2.23 -18.15
N LEU A 110 -5.68 -2.34 -18.42
CA LEU A 110 -5.12 -2.65 -19.71
C LEU A 110 -4.82 -4.15 -19.74
N VAL A 111 -5.50 -4.88 -20.62
CA VAL A 111 -5.23 -6.29 -20.90
C VAL A 111 -4.46 -6.36 -22.21
N GLU A 112 -3.30 -7.01 -22.19
CA GLU A 112 -2.51 -7.25 -23.39
C GLU A 112 -3.16 -8.37 -24.21
N ASN A 113 -3.72 -8.02 -25.38
CA ASN A 113 -4.21 -8.99 -26.35
C ASN A 113 -3.35 -8.94 -27.61
N HIS A 114 -3.35 -10.02 -28.39
CA HIS A 114 -2.60 -10.14 -29.65
C HIS A 114 -2.94 -9.04 -30.69
N SER A 115 -4.05 -8.30 -30.53
CA SER A 115 -4.50 -7.22 -31.41
C SER A 115 -4.38 -5.80 -30.79
N GLY A 116 -3.77 -5.67 -29.61
CA GLY A 116 -3.59 -4.39 -28.90
C GLY A 116 -4.12 -4.40 -27.46
N PHE A 117 -4.01 -3.26 -26.78
CA PHE A 117 -4.54 -3.10 -25.42
C PHE A 117 -6.03 -2.81 -25.46
N MET A 118 -6.83 -3.71 -24.90
CA MET A 118 -8.23 -3.40 -24.59
C MET A 118 -8.32 -2.77 -23.22
N SER A 119 -9.05 -1.66 -23.10
CA SER A 119 -9.41 -1.10 -21.80
C SER A 119 -10.66 -1.81 -21.30
N ASP A 120 -10.51 -2.67 -20.30
CA ASP A 120 -11.64 -3.16 -19.53
C ASP A 120 -11.91 -2.18 -18.38
N THR A 121 -13.17 -1.79 -18.23
CA THR A 121 -13.61 -0.82 -17.23
C THR A 121 -14.55 -1.44 -16.20
N SER A 122 -14.75 -2.76 -16.24
CA SER A 122 -15.65 -3.49 -15.33
C SER A 122 -15.04 -3.66 -13.93
N GLY A 123 -13.73 -3.78 -13.83
CA GLY A 123 -13.04 -4.01 -12.56
C GLY A 123 -11.52 -4.04 -12.65
N LEU A 124 -10.87 -4.27 -11.50
CA LEU A 124 -9.45 -4.62 -11.41
C LEU A 124 -9.28 -6.12 -11.56
N ARG A 125 -8.27 -6.58 -12.31
CA ARG A 125 -8.04 -8.00 -12.58
C ARG A 125 -6.54 -8.33 -12.49
N THR A 126 -6.22 -9.53 -12.01
CA THR A 126 -4.86 -10.07 -12.14
C THR A 126 -4.49 -10.27 -13.61
N GLU A 127 -3.20 -10.38 -13.91
CA GLU A 127 -2.67 -10.50 -15.28
C GLU A 127 -2.98 -9.28 -16.18
N SER A 128 -3.30 -8.13 -15.58
CA SER A 128 -3.56 -6.86 -16.26
C SER A 128 -2.81 -5.71 -15.62
N CYS A 129 -2.77 -4.54 -16.26
CA CYS A 129 -2.17 -3.33 -15.69
C CYS A 129 -3.26 -2.32 -15.33
N ALA A 130 -3.29 -1.78 -14.12
CA ALA A 130 -4.22 -0.72 -13.74
C ALA A 130 -3.76 0.64 -14.27
N LEU A 131 -4.73 1.47 -14.63
CA LEU A 131 -4.53 2.83 -15.12
C LEU A 131 -5.21 3.84 -14.20
N PHE A 132 -4.43 4.75 -13.62
CA PHE A 132 -4.92 5.83 -12.76
C PHE A 132 -4.61 7.20 -13.36
N PHE A 133 -5.53 8.15 -13.17
CA PHE A 133 -5.19 9.57 -13.17
C PHE A 133 -5.04 10.03 -11.74
N ILE A 134 -3.89 10.60 -11.42
CA ILE A 134 -3.58 11.15 -10.12
C ILE A 134 -3.62 12.67 -10.25
N LYS A 135 -4.40 13.31 -9.40
CA LYS A 135 -4.46 14.77 -9.31
C LYS A 135 -3.36 15.23 -8.37
N ASP A 136 -2.43 16.02 -8.88
CA ASP A 136 -1.44 16.71 -8.06
C ASP A 136 -1.74 18.22 -8.05
N GLY A 137 -0.95 18.99 -7.28
CA GLY A 137 -1.11 20.44 -7.20
C GLY A 137 -0.91 21.18 -8.55
N ASN A 138 -0.32 20.52 -9.55
CA ASN A 138 0.04 21.08 -10.85
C ASN A 138 -0.83 20.55 -12.00
N GLY A 139 -1.78 19.65 -11.74
CA GLY A 139 -2.68 19.09 -12.73
C GLY A 139 -2.95 17.61 -12.52
N PHE A 140 -2.89 16.85 -13.62
CA PHE A 140 -3.14 15.41 -13.62
C PHE A 140 -1.93 14.67 -14.19
N LYS A 141 -1.43 13.68 -13.45
CA LYS A 141 -0.42 12.73 -13.92
C LYS A 141 -1.05 11.37 -14.16
N ARG A 142 -0.59 10.66 -15.19
CA ARG A 142 -1.05 9.31 -15.51
C ARG A 142 -0.11 8.29 -14.88
N LEU A 143 -0.66 7.33 -14.14
CA LEU A 143 0.07 6.19 -13.61
C LEU A 143 -0.46 4.90 -14.23
N THR A 144 0.42 4.16 -14.90
CA THR A 144 0.15 2.79 -15.34
C THR A 144 0.97 1.86 -14.47
N THR A 145 0.33 0.87 -13.85
CA THR A 145 1.05 -0.12 -13.05
C THR A 145 1.75 -1.15 -13.95
N SER A 146 2.68 -1.92 -13.38
CA SER A 146 3.04 -3.20 -13.99
C SER A 146 1.89 -4.22 -13.84
N ILE A 147 2.07 -5.41 -14.40
CA ILE A 147 1.11 -6.52 -14.29
C ILE A 147 0.74 -6.75 -12.82
N ILE A 148 -0.56 -6.79 -12.55
CA ILE A 148 -1.15 -7.10 -11.26
C ILE A 148 -1.03 -8.60 -11.04
N THR A 149 -0.35 -8.99 -9.97
CA THR A 149 -0.15 -10.39 -9.58
C THR A 149 -1.09 -10.82 -8.47
N ASN A 150 -1.65 -9.88 -7.70
CA ASN A 150 -2.59 -10.18 -6.64
C ASN A 150 -3.48 -8.98 -6.30
N LEU A 151 -4.72 -9.27 -5.90
CA LEU A 151 -5.68 -8.29 -5.41
C LEU A 151 -6.27 -8.75 -4.07
N VAL A 152 -6.34 -7.84 -3.10
CA VAL A 152 -7.06 -8.04 -1.85
C VAL A 152 -8.11 -6.96 -1.69
N HIS A 153 -9.37 -7.35 -1.55
CA HIS A 153 -10.47 -6.45 -1.20
C HIS A 153 -10.68 -6.48 0.31
N ILE A 154 -10.39 -5.36 0.97
CA ILE A 154 -10.60 -5.17 2.41
C ILE A 154 -11.86 -4.34 2.58
N LYS A 155 -12.97 -5.02 2.85
CA LYS A 155 -14.26 -4.40 3.13
C LYS A 155 -14.19 -3.70 4.47
N ASN A 156 -14.48 -2.40 4.51
CA ASN A 156 -14.64 -1.72 5.78
C ASN A 156 -16.07 -1.95 6.27
N SER A 157 -16.27 -3.00 7.07
CA SER A 157 -17.57 -3.22 7.70
C SER A 157 -17.81 -2.09 8.69
N GLU A 158 -18.74 -1.17 8.36
CA GLU A 158 -19.22 -0.19 9.32
C GLU A 158 -19.62 -0.94 10.60
N THR A 159 -18.96 -0.61 11.70
CA THR A 159 -19.30 -1.14 13.01
C THR A 159 -20.71 -0.66 13.30
N LYS A 160 -21.71 -1.57 13.20
CA LYS A 160 -23.08 -1.28 13.61
C LYS A 160 -23.01 -0.78 15.05
N THR A 161 -23.12 0.53 15.22
CA THR A 161 -23.29 1.12 16.54
C THR A 161 -24.67 0.67 16.99
N LEU A 162 -24.71 -0.34 17.86
CA LEU A 162 -25.92 -0.72 18.56
C LEU A 162 -26.34 0.50 19.39
N GLN A 163 -27.28 1.27 18.86
CA GLN A 163 -28.07 2.21 19.65
C GLN A 163 -28.90 1.39 20.62
N PHE A 164 -28.44 1.31 21.87
CA PHE A 164 -29.29 0.90 22.98
C PHE A 164 -30.28 2.05 23.22
N ALA A 165 -31.55 1.79 22.90
CA ALA A 165 -32.69 2.62 23.30
C ALA A 165 -33.05 2.34 24.76
#